data_AF-A0A1I1U0A6-F1
#
_entry.id   AF-A0A1I1U0A6-F1
#
_cell.length_a   1.000
_cell.length_b   1.000
_cell.length_c   1.000
_cell.angle_alpha   90.00
_cell.angle_beta   90.00
_cell.angle_gamma   90.00
#
_symmetry.space_group_name_H-M   'P 1'
#
loop_
_entity.id
_entity.type
_entity.pdbx_description
1 polymer ?
#
loop_
_entity_poly.entity_id
_entity_poly.type
_entity_poly.pdbx_seq_one_letter_code
_entity_poly.pdbx_strand_id
1 'polypeptide(L)'
;MHKTFAALVAATTLALLAACGGGGNDSPAVSGNTSNPNPSPATGVTAEAQIVANVQSSNIAFLPGNRSAGTWRWSGTPAQQVQVYIPSPAAGNATEQDYAAKVRTSVATINAKLAGLLVLKAVDTAPTDGSNFIRVSYGTSYLPPGSTNYAGFCANVSTGPNLGNPIQPDNQNSIASKPVYVNLGNGHCDVTQDIVTHEFGHALGLAYHFDGFGGDGPAIASTFWDVLATLYGNPQSTVSSNLAVRRAAN
;
A
#
# COMPACT_ATOMS: atom_id res chain seq x y z
N MET A 1 5.87 -50.84 14.35
CA MET A 1 6.39 -49.55 13.84
C MET A 1 5.27 -48.82 13.12
N HIS A 2 4.51 -47.98 13.81
CA HIS A 2 3.46 -47.17 13.18
C HIS A 2 3.85 -45.70 13.33
N LYS A 3 4.20 -45.07 12.20
CA LYS A 3 4.52 -43.64 12.12
C LYS A 3 3.21 -42.86 12.04
N THR A 4 2.91 -42.08 13.05
CA THR A 4 1.86 -41.07 13.04
C THR A 4 2.35 -39.86 12.25
N PHE A 5 1.70 -39.57 11.12
CA PHE A 5 1.84 -38.29 10.43
C PHE A 5 0.99 -37.26 11.16
N ALA A 6 1.63 -36.29 11.81
CA ALA A 6 0.97 -35.09 12.29
C ALA A 6 0.70 -34.16 11.08
N ALA A 7 -0.55 -34.04 10.68
CA ALA A 7 -0.98 -33.01 9.74
C ALA A 7 -0.99 -31.66 10.48
N LEU A 8 -0.04 -30.80 10.15
CA LEU A 8 -0.01 -29.42 10.60
C LEU A 8 -1.12 -28.67 9.85
N VAL A 9 -2.25 -28.43 10.53
CA VAL A 9 -3.31 -27.57 10.03
C VAL A 9 -2.80 -26.13 10.09
N ALA A 10 -2.37 -25.60 8.95
CA ALA A 10 -2.10 -24.18 8.80
C ALA A 10 -3.44 -23.43 8.89
N ALA A 11 -3.67 -22.77 10.03
CA ALA A 11 -4.79 -21.86 10.20
C ALA A 11 -4.58 -20.65 9.29
N THR A 12 -5.19 -20.68 8.12
CA THR A 12 -5.32 -19.52 7.24
C THR A 12 -6.31 -18.56 7.89
N THR A 13 -5.80 -17.64 8.68
CA THR A 13 -6.57 -16.48 9.12
C THR A 13 -6.78 -15.60 7.89
N LEU A 14 -7.96 -15.73 7.30
CA LEU A 14 -8.43 -14.84 6.24
C LEU A 14 -8.69 -13.47 6.89
N ALA A 15 -7.64 -12.65 7.01
CA ALA A 15 -7.81 -11.24 7.31
C ALA A 15 -8.65 -10.65 6.16
N LEU A 16 -9.80 -10.08 6.51
CA LEU A 16 -10.68 -9.41 5.56
C LEU A 16 -9.95 -8.18 5.02
N LEU A 17 -9.23 -8.36 3.90
CA LEU A 17 -8.71 -7.26 3.11
C LEU A 17 -9.87 -6.71 2.29
N ALA A 18 -10.45 -5.60 2.74
CA ALA A 18 -11.14 -4.71 1.82
C ALA A 18 -10.06 -4.14 0.90
N ALA A 19 -10.12 -4.46 -0.40
CA ALA A 19 -9.33 -3.75 -1.37
C ALA A 19 -9.94 -2.35 -1.56
N CYS A 20 -9.10 -1.38 -1.95
CA CYS A 20 -9.54 0.00 -1.94
C CYS A 20 -10.43 0.26 -3.16
N GLY A 21 -11.64 0.77 -2.90
CA GLY A 21 -12.65 1.04 -3.92
C GLY A 21 -13.32 2.36 -3.71
N GLY A 22 -13.05 3.31 -4.60
CA GLY A 22 -13.70 4.62 -4.61
C GLY A 22 -15.18 4.48 -4.98
N GLY A 23 -16.05 4.44 -3.96
CA GLY A 23 -17.50 4.51 -4.12
C GLY A 23 -18.02 5.88 -3.72
N GLY A 24 -18.00 6.84 -4.64
CA GLY A 24 -18.78 8.07 -4.51
C GLY A 24 -20.16 7.85 -5.12
N ASN A 25 -21.21 7.79 -4.28
CA ASN A 25 -22.59 7.76 -4.76
C ASN A 25 -23.22 9.14 -4.56
N ASP A 26 -23.53 9.80 -5.67
CA ASP A 26 -24.50 10.89 -5.75
C ASP A 26 -25.85 10.42 -5.18
N SER A 27 -26.46 11.23 -4.30
CA SER A 27 -27.84 11.06 -3.87
C SER A 27 -28.53 12.42 -3.77
N PRO A 28 -29.83 12.50 -4.12
CA PRO A 28 -30.49 13.75 -4.50
C PRO A 28 -30.87 14.59 -3.28
N ALA A 29 -30.98 15.89 -3.53
CA ALA A 29 -31.31 16.93 -2.57
C ALA A 29 -32.57 16.61 -1.75
N VAL A 30 -32.42 16.55 -0.42
CA VAL A 30 -33.51 16.71 0.54
C VAL A 30 -33.28 18.00 1.33
N SER A 31 -34.17 18.96 1.09
CA SER A 31 -34.32 20.20 1.82
C SER A 31 -34.64 19.92 3.30
N GLY A 32 -33.76 20.36 4.20
CA GLY A 32 -33.97 20.31 5.65
C GLY A 32 -33.02 21.25 6.37
N ASN A 33 -33.49 22.46 6.64
CA ASN A 33 -32.80 23.49 7.41
C ASN A 33 -32.65 23.06 8.88
N THR A 34 -31.43 22.69 9.29
CA THR A 34 -30.99 22.80 10.69
C THR A 34 -29.54 23.30 10.69
N SER A 35 -29.37 24.52 11.17
CA SER A 35 -28.10 25.17 11.46
C SER A 35 -27.24 24.30 12.38
N ASN A 36 -26.26 23.61 11.80
CA ASN A 36 -25.18 22.94 12.50
C ASN A 36 -23.87 23.60 12.03
N PRO A 37 -22.99 24.08 12.91
CA PRO A 37 -21.76 24.72 12.49
C PRO A 37 -20.90 23.67 11.78
N ASN A 38 -20.73 23.88 10.49
CA ASN A 38 -19.81 23.15 9.64
C ASN A 38 -18.42 23.14 10.31
N PRO A 39 -17.84 22.00 10.71
CA PRO A 39 -16.42 21.98 10.98
C PRO A 39 -15.76 22.10 9.60
N SER A 40 -15.30 23.31 9.29
CA SER A 40 -14.29 23.57 8.28
C SER A 40 -13.20 22.48 8.35
N PRO A 41 -12.65 22.00 7.23
CA PRO A 41 -11.59 21.00 7.28
C PRO A 41 -10.44 21.58 8.09
N ALA A 42 -10.15 20.95 9.24
CA ALA A 42 -9.03 21.36 10.04
C ALA A 42 -7.76 21.14 9.21
N THR A 43 -7.15 22.25 8.78
CA THR A 43 -5.78 22.36 8.27
C THR A 43 -4.77 22.09 9.39
N GLY A 44 -4.98 21.01 10.14
CA GLY A 44 -4.16 20.60 11.28
C GLY A 44 -3.06 19.67 10.81
N VAL A 45 -1.82 20.03 11.12
CA VAL A 45 -0.69 19.10 11.04
C VAL A 45 -1.00 17.90 11.93
N THR A 46 -0.90 16.68 11.39
CA THR A 46 -1.17 15.45 12.14
C THR A 46 -0.26 15.36 13.36
N ALA A 47 -0.82 15.09 14.53
CA ALA A 47 -0.04 14.97 15.77
C ALA A 47 0.99 13.84 15.67
N GLU A 48 2.18 14.06 16.23
CA GLU A 48 3.28 13.08 16.18
C GLU A 48 2.90 11.73 16.79
N ALA A 49 2.16 11.75 17.91
CA ALA A 49 1.63 10.55 18.55
C ALA A 49 0.72 9.74 17.62
N GLN A 50 -0.07 10.42 16.78
CA GLN A 50 -0.93 9.75 15.80
C GLN A 50 -0.11 9.11 14.67
N ILE A 51 0.98 9.75 14.23
CA ILE A 51 1.88 9.17 13.22
C ILE A 51 2.55 7.91 13.76
N VAL A 52 3.05 7.94 15.00
CA VAL A 52 3.63 6.77 15.68
C VAL A 52 2.58 5.65 15.79
N ALA A 53 1.36 5.99 16.21
CA ALA A 53 0.26 5.01 16.30
C ALA A 53 -0.07 4.38 14.94
N ASN A 54 -0.09 5.17 13.87
CA ASN A 54 -0.35 4.69 12.51
C ASN A 54 0.78 3.79 11.98
N VAL A 55 2.06 4.13 12.24
CA VAL A 55 3.19 3.24 11.91
C VAL A 55 3.08 1.93 12.72
N GLN A 56 2.74 2.03 14.00
CA GLN A 56 2.61 0.85 14.85
C GLN A 56 1.50 -0.07 14.38
N SER A 57 0.29 0.44 14.13
CA SER A 57 -0.86 -0.37 13.71
C SER A 57 -0.67 -0.91 12.30
N SER A 58 -0.24 -0.06 11.35
CA SER A 58 -0.15 -0.42 9.94
C SER A 58 1.04 -1.31 9.61
N ASN A 59 2.18 -1.12 10.28
CA ASN A 59 3.44 -1.79 9.92
C ASN A 59 3.93 -2.72 11.03
N ILE A 60 4.11 -2.24 12.25
CA ILE A 60 4.81 -3.02 13.31
C ILE A 60 3.94 -4.17 13.83
N ALA A 61 2.65 -3.93 14.08
CA ALA A 61 1.72 -4.89 14.65
C ALA A 61 1.04 -5.79 13.60
N PHE A 62 1.27 -5.52 12.31
CA PHE A 62 0.84 -6.40 11.23
C PHE A 62 1.60 -7.73 11.35
N LEU A 63 0.89 -8.72 11.91
CA LEU A 63 1.30 -10.11 12.11
C LEU A 63 2.40 -10.32 13.19
N PRO A 64 2.01 -10.47 14.46
CA PRO A 64 2.94 -10.67 15.59
C PRO A 64 3.57 -12.08 15.64
N GLY A 65 3.17 -13.01 14.78
CA GLY A 65 3.70 -14.37 14.76
C GLY A 65 4.85 -14.52 13.76
N ASN A 66 6.06 -14.79 14.26
CA ASN A 66 7.27 -15.23 13.53
C ASN A 66 8.30 -14.16 13.08
N ARG A 67 8.28 -12.94 13.62
CA ARG A 67 9.37 -11.97 13.38
C ARG A 67 9.71 -11.12 14.60
N SER A 68 10.90 -10.54 14.58
CA SER A 68 11.35 -9.57 15.58
C SER A 68 10.48 -8.31 15.53
N ALA A 69 10.22 -7.71 16.69
CA ALA A 69 9.48 -6.45 16.77
C ALA A 69 10.20 -5.33 15.98
N GLY A 70 9.41 -4.42 15.43
CA GLY A 70 9.89 -3.19 14.79
C GLY A 70 9.43 -3.02 13.35
N THR A 71 9.85 -1.90 12.78
CA THR A 71 9.50 -1.51 11.41
C THR A 71 10.03 -2.50 10.39
N TRP A 72 9.24 -2.78 9.36
CA TRP A 72 9.68 -3.49 8.17
C TRP A 72 9.50 -2.66 6.92
N ARG A 73 10.48 -2.71 6.02
CA ARG A 73 10.57 -1.85 4.84
C ARG A 73 11.49 -2.45 3.79
N TRP A 74 11.63 -1.77 2.66
CA TRP A 74 12.69 -2.09 1.69
C TRP A 74 14.08 -1.84 2.30
N SER A 75 14.91 -2.88 2.39
CA SER A 75 16.25 -2.83 2.99
C SER A 75 17.20 -1.95 2.19
N GLY A 76 18.20 -1.38 2.87
CA GLY A 76 19.25 -0.57 2.23
C GLY A 76 18.81 0.82 1.74
N THR A 77 17.52 1.16 1.83
CA THR A 77 17.01 2.49 1.47
C THR A 77 17.53 3.57 2.43
N PRO A 78 17.84 4.80 1.93
CA PRO A 78 17.74 5.26 0.54
C PRO A 78 18.93 4.91 -0.37
N ALA A 79 20.04 4.39 0.18
CA ALA A 79 21.26 4.11 -0.61
C ALA A 79 21.01 3.09 -1.72
N GLN A 80 20.13 2.13 -1.46
CA GLN A 80 19.58 1.22 -2.45
C GLN A 80 18.24 1.75 -2.97
N GLN A 81 18.14 1.88 -4.30
CA GLN A 81 16.92 2.27 -4.98
C GLN A 81 15.96 1.07 -5.09
N VAL A 82 14.67 1.31 -4.95
CA VAL A 82 13.63 0.30 -5.20
C VAL A 82 13.22 0.41 -6.67
N GLN A 83 13.48 -0.64 -7.44
CA GLN A 83 13.09 -0.68 -8.84
C GLN A 83 11.58 -0.92 -8.96
N VAL A 84 10.93 -0.17 -9.85
CA VAL A 84 9.51 -0.29 -10.18
C VAL A 84 9.41 -0.66 -11.65
N TYR A 85 9.18 -1.94 -11.93
CA TYR A 85 8.98 -2.42 -13.28
C TYR A 85 7.56 -2.07 -13.76
N ILE A 86 7.51 -1.27 -14.82
CA ILE A 86 6.27 -0.83 -15.48
C ILE A 86 6.24 -1.52 -16.85
N PRO A 87 5.44 -2.59 -17.02
CA PRO A 87 5.29 -3.23 -18.32
C PRO A 87 4.80 -2.22 -19.37
N SER A 88 5.31 -2.35 -20.59
CA SER A 88 4.79 -1.59 -21.74
C SER A 88 3.32 -1.95 -21.94
N PRO A 89 2.41 -0.96 -21.99
CA PRO A 89 1.02 -1.20 -22.34
C PRO A 89 0.89 -1.90 -23.69
N ALA A 90 -0.08 -2.80 -23.81
CA ALA A 90 -0.43 -3.41 -25.08
C ALA A 90 -0.83 -2.33 -26.10
N ALA A 91 -0.44 -2.52 -27.36
CA ALA A 91 -0.72 -1.56 -28.42
C ALA A 91 -2.23 -1.30 -28.54
N GLY A 92 -2.63 -0.04 -28.46
CA GLY A 92 -4.04 0.37 -28.52
C GLY A 92 -4.83 0.19 -27.21
N ASN A 93 -4.23 -0.34 -26.14
CA ASN A 93 -4.91 -0.47 -24.86
C ASN A 93 -4.82 0.84 -24.05
N ALA A 94 -5.86 1.67 -24.13
CA ALA A 94 -5.92 2.96 -23.45
C ALA A 94 -5.92 2.84 -21.91
N THR A 95 -6.54 1.79 -21.36
CA THR A 95 -6.58 1.56 -19.91
C THR A 95 -5.20 1.27 -19.35
N GLU A 96 -4.43 0.39 -20.00
CA GLU A 96 -3.05 0.11 -19.58
C GLU A 96 -2.13 1.33 -19.71
N GLN A 97 -2.34 2.16 -20.74
CA GLN A 97 -1.59 3.41 -20.93
C GLN A 97 -1.87 4.40 -19.79
N ASP A 98 -3.14 4.55 -19.42
CA ASP A 98 -3.55 5.38 -18.29
C ASP A 98 -2.97 4.87 -16.96
N TYR A 99 -3.05 3.57 -16.69
CA TYR A 99 -2.45 2.98 -15.48
C TYR A 99 -0.93 3.19 -15.44
N ALA A 100 -0.23 2.98 -16.55
CA ALA A 100 1.20 3.23 -16.65
C ALA A 100 1.56 4.71 -16.38
N ALA A 101 0.73 5.65 -16.83
CA ALA A 101 0.91 7.08 -16.56
C ALA A 101 0.69 7.41 -15.08
N LYS A 102 -0.37 6.88 -14.46
CA LYS A 102 -0.67 7.06 -13.04
C LYS A 102 0.41 6.46 -12.13
N VAL A 103 1.00 5.33 -12.52
CA VAL A 103 2.16 4.75 -11.85
C VAL A 103 3.36 5.68 -11.91
N ARG A 104 3.71 6.20 -13.09
CA ARG A 104 4.85 7.12 -13.23
C ARG A 104 4.66 8.39 -12.39
N THR A 105 3.43 8.90 -12.34
CA THR A 105 3.06 10.04 -11.49
C THR A 105 3.20 9.70 -10.00
N SER A 106 2.74 8.52 -9.56
CA SER A 106 2.92 8.05 -8.18
C SER A 106 4.40 7.93 -7.81
N VAL A 107 5.22 7.33 -8.68
CA VAL A 107 6.68 7.19 -8.49
C VAL A 107 7.33 8.57 -8.31
N ALA A 108 7.02 9.52 -9.20
CA ALA A 108 7.56 10.88 -9.10
C ALA A 108 7.11 11.60 -7.82
N THR A 109 5.83 11.46 -7.46
CA THR A 109 5.25 12.09 -6.26
C THR A 109 5.87 11.53 -4.98
N ILE A 110 6.02 10.20 -4.88
CA ILE A 110 6.65 9.53 -3.74
C ILE A 110 8.11 9.96 -3.61
N ASN A 111 8.87 10.01 -4.72
CA ASN A 111 10.25 10.47 -4.70
C ASN A 111 10.38 11.92 -4.22
N ALA A 112 9.44 12.79 -4.62
CA ALA A 112 9.41 14.17 -4.15
C ALA A 112 9.08 14.25 -2.66
N LYS A 113 8.02 13.57 -2.21
CA LYS A 113 7.56 13.58 -0.81
C LYS A 113 8.55 12.94 0.15
N LEU A 114 9.30 11.93 -0.30
CA LEU A 114 10.26 11.16 0.50
C LEU A 114 11.71 11.45 0.12
N ALA A 115 11.99 12.64 -0.41
CA ALA A 115 13.33 13.05 -0.84
C ALA A 115 14.37 12.80 0.27
N GLY A 116 15.42 12.05 -0.08
CA GLY A 116 16.49 11.68 0.86
C GLY A 116 16.16 10.52 1.81
N LEU A 117 14.94 9.97 1.77
CA LEU A 117 14.49 8.84 2.62
C LEU A 117 14.26 7.57 1.81
N LEU A 118 13.77 7.71 0.58
CA LEU A 118 13.49 6.62 -0.36
C LEU A 118 13.74 7.11 -1.79
N VAL A 119 14.17 6.19 -2.66
CA VAL A 119 14.24 6.44 -4.11
C VAL A 119 13.60 5.26 -4.85
N LEU A 120 12.51 5.55 -5.55
CA LEU A 120 11.87 4.67 -6.52
C LEU A 120 12.45 4.94 -7.90
N LYS A 121 12.86 3.89 -8.61
CA LYS A 121 13.34 3.97 -9.99
C LYS A 121 12.42 3.21 -10.91
N ALA A 122 11.65 3.93 -11.73
CA ALA A 122 10.88 3.32 -12.80
C ALA A 122 11.82 2.69 -13.84
N VAL A 123 11.49 1.46 -14.26
CA VAL A 123 12.22 0.72 -15.30
C VAL A 123 11.22 0.05 -16.25
N ASP A 124 11.56 -0.01 -17.54
CA ASP A 124 10.72 -0.62 -18.57
C ASP A 124 11.12 -2.08 -18.88
N THR A 125 12.19 -2.59 -18.22
CA THR A 125 12.63 -3.98 -18.28
C THR A 125 12.66 -4.56 -16.87
N ALA A 126 12.08 -5.75 -16.69
CA ALA A 126 12.08 -6.43 -15.40
C ALA A 126 13.53 -6.76 -14.97
N PRO A 127 13.93 -6.47 -13.72
CA PRO A 127 15.22 -6.90 -13.19
C PRO A 127 15.38 -8.43 -13.25
N THR A 128 16.55 -8.90 -13.70
CA THR A 128 16.89 -10.33 -13.84
C THR A 128 18.04 -10.77 -12.95
N ASP A 129 18.61 -9.86 -12.17
CA ASP A 129 19.77 -10.07 -11.29
C ASP A 129 19.39 -10.72 -9.94
N GLY A 130 18.14 -11.13 -9.78
CA GLY A 130 17.61 -11.68 -8.53
C GLY A 130 17.34 -10.63 -7.46
N SER A 131 17.52 -9.34 -7.76
CA SER A 131 17.11 -8.25 -6.88
C SER A 131 15.59 -8.23 -6.72
N ASN A 132 15.12 -7.81 -5.55
CA ASN A 132 13.70 -7.61 -5.33
C ASN A 132 13.25 -6.28 -5.95
N PHE A 133 12.02 -6.23 -6.46
CA PHE A 133 11.45 -5.06 -7.12
C PHE A 133 9.92 -5.05 -7.02
N ILE A 134 9.32 -3.90 -7.30
CA ILE A 134 7.87 -3.75 -7.46
C ILE A 134 7.52 -4.00 -8.92
N ARG A 135 6.58 -4.90 -9.19
CA ARG A 135 6.03 -5.18 -10.52
C ARG A 135 4.61 -4.64 -10.61
N VAL A 136 4.38 -3.74 -11.56
CA VAL A 136 3.02 -3.34 -11.92
C VAL A 136 2.39 -4.43 -12.77
N SER A 137 1.11 -4.71 -12.51
CA SER A 137 0.32 -5.70 -13.26
C SER A 137 -1.07 -5.14 -13.54
N TYR A 138 -1.41 -5.03 -14.83
CA TYR A 138 -2.66 -4.42 -15.28
C TYR A 138 -3.77 -5.45 -15.43
N GLY A 139 -4.99 -5.10 -15.01
CA GLY A 139 -6.17 -5.96 -15.09
C GLY A 139 -6.13 -7.17 -14.16
N THR A 140 -5.25 -7.18 -13.16
CA THR A 140 -5.02 -8.35 -12.30
C THR A 140 -5.35 -8.13 -10.84
N SER A 141 -6.14 -7.11 -10.52
CA SER A 141 -6.57 -6.93 -9.13
C SER A 141 -7.46 -8.10 -8.70
N TYR A 142 -7.25 -8.57 -7.49
CA TYR A 142 -7.96 -9.71 -6.93
C TYR A 142 -9.43 -9.38 -6.71
N LEU A 143 -10.31 -10.18 -7.30
CA LEU A 143 -11.74 -10.18 -7.01
C LEU A 143 -12.11 -11.54 -6.39
N PRO A 144 -12.65 -11.59 -5.16
CA PRO A 144 -13.11 -12.85 -4.59
C PRO A 144 -14.13 -13.54 -5.50
N PRO A 145 -14.07 -14.88 -5.68
CA PRO A 145 -15.03 -15.60 -6.50
C PRO A 145 -16.48 -15.31 -6.07
N GLY A 146 -17.31 -14.89 -7.03
CA GLY A 146 -18.72 -14.54 -6.80
C GLY A 146 -18.96 -13.16 -6.18
N SER A 147 -17.91 -12.37 -5.92
CA SER A 147 -18.07 -10.99 -5.47
C SER A 147 -18.64 -10.11 -6.57
N THR A 148 -19.62 -9.27 -6.21
CA THR A 148 -20.14 -8.18 -7.05
C THR A 148 -19.60 -6.82 -6.61
N ASN A 149 -18.75 -6.77 -5.58
CA ASN A 149 -18.15 -5.54 -5.09
C ASN A 149 -16.92 -5.16 -5.94
N TYR A 150 -17.10 -4.88 -7.22
CA TYR A 150 -15.99 -4.58 -8.12
C TYR A 150 -15.19 -3.35 -7.71
N ALA A 151 -15.88 -2.30 -7.22
CA ALA A 151 -15.23 -1.09 -6.76
C ALA A 151 -14.27 -1.40 -5.60
N GLY A 152 -14.74 -2.08 -4.56
CA GLY A 152 -13.93 -2.48 -3.39
C GLY A 152 -12.82 -3.50 -3.67
N PHE A 153 -12.54 -3.81 -4.94
CA PHE A 153 -11.48 -4.70 -5.38
C PHE A 153 -10.77 -4.14 -6.63
N CYS A 154 -10.65 -2.81 -6.71
CA CYS A 154 -10.05 -2.13 -7.86
C CYS A 154 -8.56 -2.29 -7.98
N ALA A 155 -7.86 -2.33 -6.86
CA ALA A 155 -6.43 -2.51 -6.82
C ALA A 155 -6.04 -3.22 -5.54
N ASN A 156 -4.90 -3.90 -5.57
CA ASN A 156 -4.33 -4.49 -4.39
C ASN A 156 -2.83 -4.80 -4.57
N VAL A 157 -2.11 -4.82 -3.46
CA VAL A 157 -0.75 -5.35 -3.40
C VAL A 157 -0.74 -6.79 -2.92
N SER A 158 0.05 -7.64 -3.59
CA SER A 158 0.17 -9.05 -3.24
C SER A 158 1.47 -9.68 -3.74
N THR A 159 1.61 -11.00 -3.55
CA THR A 159 2.77 -11.76 -4.03
C THR A 159 2.62 -12.24 -5.47
N GLY A 160 1.54 -11.89 -6.17
CA GLY A 160 1.27 -12.35 -7.54
C GLY A 160 0.03 -11.73 -8.18
N PRO A 161 -0.11 -11.83 -9.50
CA PRO A 161 -1.29 -11.33 -10.19
C PRO A 161 -2.54 -12.13 -9.80
N ASN A 162 -3.69 -11.44 -9.68
CA ASN A 162 -4.98 -12.03 -9.30
C ASN A 162 -5.00 -12.69 -7.91
N LEU A 163 -4.04 -12.36 -7.04
CA LEU A 163 -3.99 -12.88 -5.67
C LEU A 163 -4.34 -11.79 -4.67
N GLY A 164 -5.09 -12.15 -3.63
CA GLY A 164 -5.46 -11.26 -2.52
C GLY A 164 -4.57 -11.38 -1.28
N ASN A 165 -3.52 -12.20 -1.33
CA ASN A 165 -2.64 -12.41 -0.17
C ASN A 165 -1.69 -11.20 0.01
N PRO A 166 -1.71 -10.52 1.17
CA PRO A 166 -0.82 -9.38 1.39
C PRO A 166 0.65 -9.80 1.40
N ILE A 167 1.53 -8.87 1.00
CA ILE A 167 2.97 -9.06 1.19
C ILE A 167 3.32 -9.08 2.67
N GLN A 168 4.41 -9.76 2.99
CA GLN A 168 4.85 -9.99 4.35
C GLN A 168 6.32 -9.59 4.53
N PRO A 169 6.73 -9.21 5.74
CA PRO A 169 8.13 -9.13 6.10
C PRO A 169 8.80 -10.51 6.23
N ASP A 170 10.11 -10.56 6.02
CA ASP A 170 10.97 -11.70 6.36
C ASP A 170 11.44 -11.64 7.82
N ASN A 171 12.28 -12.59 8.23
CA ASN A 171 12.82 -12.65 9.59
C ASN A 171 13.86 -11.56 9.90
N GLN A 172 14.26 -10.74 8.92
CA GLN A 172 15.07 -9.53 9.12
C GLN A 172 14.22 -8.24 9.08
N ASN A 173 12.88 -8.33 9.02
CA ASN A 173 11.99 -7.19 8.79
C ASN A 173 12.20 -6.51 7.41
N SER A 174 12.67 -7.25 6.41
CA SER A 174 12.70 -6.80 5.02
C SER A 174 11.44 -7.26 4.30
N ILE A 175 11.08 -6.65 3.18
CA ILE A 175 9.97 -7.16 2.36
C ILE A 175 10.35 -8.51 1.72
N ALA A 176 9.59 -9.56 2.04
CA ALA A 176 9.90 -10.94 1.66
C ALA A 176 9.46 -11.30 0.22
N SER A 177 8.39 -10.68 -0.29
CA SER A 177 7.84 -11.00 -1.61
C SER A 177 8.80 -10.63 -2.72
N LYS A 178 9.03 -11.53 -3.68
CA LYS A 178 9.97 -11.34 -4.81
C LYS A 178 9.34 -11.80 -6.14
N PRO A 179 8.80 -10.89 -6.98
CA PRO A 179 8.61 -9.46 -6.74
C PRO A 179 7.39 -9.15 -5.85
N VAL A 180 7.22 -7.88 -5.49
CA VAL A 180 5.96 -7.33 -4.96
C VAL A 180 5.07 -6.94 -6.14
N TYR A 181 3.82 -7.41 -6.19
CA TYR A 181 2.90 -7.01 -7.25
C TYR A 181 2.00 -5.86 -6.80
N VAL A 182 1.96 -4.79 -7.60
CA VAL A 182 0.92 -3.76 -7.55
C VAL A 182 -0.08 -4.08 -8.66
N ASN A 183 -1.23 -4.64 -8.29
CA ASN A 183 -2.26 -5.06 -9.21
C ASN A 183 -3.27 -3.95 -9.42
N LEU A 184 -3.50 -3.54 -10.66
CA LEU A 184 -4.33 -2.38 -11.01
C LEU A 184 -5.48 -2.81 -11.91
N GLY A 185 -6.71 -2.61 -11.43
CA GLY A 185 -7.94 -2.87 -12.15
C GLY A 185 -8.36 -4.33 -12.15
N ASN A 186 -9.67 -4.54 -12.15
CA ASN A 186 -10.31 -5.86 -12.31
C ASN A 186 -11.23 -5.91 -13.55
N GLY A 187 -11.15 -4.89 -14.42
CA GLY A 187 -11.99 -4.75 -15.62
C GLY A 187 -13.36 -4.12 -15.38
N HIS A 188 -13.75 -3.85 -14.12
CA HIS A 188 -15.08 -3.39 -13.75
C HIS A 188 -15.08 -2.13 -12.90
N CYS A 189 -13.96 -1.42 -12.81
CA CYS A 189 -13.87 -0.20 -12.04
C CYS A 189 -12.81 0.79 -12.54
N ASP A 190 -12.87 2.02 -12.04
CA ASP A 190 -11.93 3.08 -12.34
C ASP A 190 -10.80 3.14 -11.29
N VAL A 191 -9.56 2.94 -11.75
CA VAL A 191 -8.38 3.02 -10.90
C VAL A 191 -7.90 4.47 -10.90
N THR A 192 -8.21 5.21 -9.86
CA THR A 192 -7.81 6.63 -9.74
C THR A 192 -6.32 6.78 -9.43
N GLN A 193 -5.78 8.00 -9.61
CA GLN A 193 -4.40 8.32 -9.24
C GLN A 193 -4.11 8.02 -7.76
N ASP A 194 -5.06 8.36 -6.88
CA ASP A 194 -4.95 8.15 -5.44
C ASP A 194 -4.95 6.66 -5.08
N ILE A 195 -5.74 5.84 -5.78
CA ILE A 195 -5.71 4.38 -5.63
C ILE A 195 -4.31 3.84 -5.99
N VAL A 196 -3.72 4.28 -7.11
CA VAL A 196 -2.37 3.83 -7.47
C VAL A 196 -1.35 4.23 -6.40
N THR A 197 -1.39 5.48 -5.93
CA THR A 197 -0.47 5.95 -4.87
C THR A 197 -0.69 5.22 -3.55
N HIS A 198 -1.94 4.91 -3.20
CA HIS A 198 -2.30 4.09 -2.05
C HIS A 198 -1.67 2.69 -2.13
N GLU A 199 -1.78 2.01 -3.27
CA GLU A 199 -1.15 0.70 -3.45
C GLU A 199 0.38 0.75 -3.33
N PHE A 200 1.01 1.85 -3.73
CA PHE A 200 2.44 2.03 -3.43
C PHE A 200 2.71 2.10 -1.92
N GLY A 201 1.83 2.71 -1.12
CA GLY A 201 1.88 2.63 0.34
C GLY A 201 1.98 1.19 0.85
N HIS A 202 1.13 0.31 0.31
CA HIS A 202 1.17 -1.12 0.60
C HIS A 202 2.47 -1.78 0.15
N ALA A 203 2.91 -1.51 -1.08
CA ALA A 203 4.15 -2.04 -1.63
C ALA A 203 5.41 -1.57 -0.87
N LEU A 204 5.29 -0.47 -0.11
CA LEU A 204 6.34 0.11 0.73
C LEU A 204 6.27 -0.32 2.20
N GLY A 205 5.29 -1.15 2.57
CA GLY A 205 5.22 -1.81 3.87
C GLY A 205 4.11 -1.30 4.81
N LEU A 206 3.25 -0.38 4.38
CA LEU A 206 2.02 -0.09 5.14
C LEU A 206 1.03 -1.20 4.92
N ALA A 207 0.58 -1.93 5.93
CA ALA A 207 -0.29 -3.07 5.72
C ALA A 207 -1.75 -2.79 6.07
N TYR A 208 -2.04 -2.43 7.31
CA TYR A 208 -3.40 -2.02 7.68
C TYR A 208 -3.67 -0.56 7.31
N HIS A 209 -4.93 -0.28 6.93
CA HIS A 209 -5.42 1.07 6.71
C HIS A 209 -5.49 1.87 8.01
N PHE A 210 -5.45 3.20 7.88
CA PHE A 210 -5.65 4.17 8.95
C PHE A 210 -6.28 5.44 8.36
N ASP A 211 -6.74 6.37 9.19
CA ASP A 211 -7.34 7.61 8.70
C ASP A 211 -6.32 8.44 7.87
N GLY A 212 -6.65 8.64 6.60
CA GLY A 212 -5.75 9.20 5.59
C GLY A 212 -4.98 8.17 4.76
N PHE A 213 -5.25 6.87 4.91
CA PHE A 213 -4.72 5.76 4.12
C PHE A 213 -5.77 4.65 3.96
N GLY A 214 -6.84 4.91 3.21
CA GLY A 214 -7.92 3.97 2.92
C GLY A 214 -8.91 3.77 4.07
N GLY A 215 -9.61 2.61 4.07
CA GLY A 215 -10.72 2.33 4.99
C GLY A 215 -11.97 3.16 4.68
N ASP A 216 -12.61 3.70 5.72
CA ASP A 216 -13.76 4.61 5.59
C ASP A 216 -13.34 6.05 5.23
N GLY A 217 -12.03 6.32 5.14
CA GLY A 217 -11.45 7.62 4.81
C GLY A 217 -10.92 7.72 3.37
N PRO A 218 -10.27 8.84 3.00
CA PRO A 218 -9.67 8.99 1.68
C PRO A 218 -8.54 7.98 1.46
N ALA A 219 -8.33 7.59 0.20
CA ALA A 219 -7.26 6.65 -0.17
C ALA A 219 -5.87 7.16 0.26
N ILE A 220 -5.63 8.47 0.16
CA ILE A 220 -4.43 9.16 0.66
C ILE A 220 -4.78 10.55 1.24
N ALA A 221 -4.10 10.95 2.30
CA ALA A 221 -4.13 12.31 2.87
C ALA A 221 -2.72 12.75 3.32
N SER A 222 -2.60 13.93 3.94
CA SER A 222 -1.31 14.41 4.49
C SER A 222 -0.66 13.40 5.46
N THR A 223 -1.46 12.77 6.31
CA THR A 223 -1.01 11.76 7.28
C THR A 223 -0.30 10.57 6.61
N PHE A 224 -0.75 10.13 5.44
CA PHE A 224 -0.12 9.02 4.70
C PHE A 224 1.35 9.32 4.39
N TRP A 225 1.64 10.54 3.94
CA TRP A 225 2.99 10.96 3.59
C TRP A 225 3.90 11.04 4.81
N ASP A 226 3.42 11.58 5.92
CA ASP A 226 4.19 11.66 7.18
C ASP A 226 4.46 10.27 7.79
N VAL A 227 3.51 9.34 7.66
CA VAL A 227 3.67 7.94 8.08
C VAL A 227 4.76 7.25 7.24
N LEU A 228 4.75 7.41 5.91
CA LEU A 228 5.81 6.89 5.05
C LEU A 228 7.16 7.56 5.34
N ALA A 229 7.20 8.88 5.52
CA ALA A 229 8.42 9.60 5.86
C ALA A 229 8.99 9.11 7.21
N THR A 230 8.12 8.86 8.19
CA THR A 230 8.54 8.29 9.47
C THR A 230 9.05 6.86 9.31
N LEU A 231 8.37 6.00 8.55
CA LEU A 231 8.83 4.63 8.27
C LEU A 231 10.22 4.60 7.59
N TYR A 232 10.44 5.45 6.58
CA TYR A 232 11.69 5.49 5.82
C TYR A 232 12.79 6.35 6.44
N GLY A 233 12.44 7.25 7.36
CA GLY A 233 13.41 8.06 8.11
C GLY A 233 13.95 7.39 9.38
N ASN A 234 13.42 6.23 9.77
CA ASN A 234 13.92 5.42 10.88
C ASN A 234 14.56 4.13 10.37
N PRO A 235 15.67 3.64 10.95
CA PRO A 235 16.25 2.36 10.57
C PRO A 235 15.22 1.22 10.55
N GLN A 236 15.45 0.24 9.67
CA GLN A 236 14.69 -1.01 9.70
C GLN A 236 14.79 -1.68 11.08
N SER A 237 13.73 -2.34 11.52
CA SER A 237 13.58 -2.92 12.86
C SER A 237 13.52 -1.90 14.01
N THR A 238 13.20 -0.63 13.74
CA THR A 238 12.95 0.35 14.82
C THR A 238 11.62 0.03 15.50
N VAL A 239 11.63 -0.16 16.81
CA VAL A 239 10.41 -0.37 17.60
C VAL A 239 9.63 0.93 17.82
N SER A 240 8.31 0.82 18.06
CA SER A 240 7.40 1.97 18.16
C SER A 240 7.88 3.06 19.13
N SER A 241 8.36 2.67 20.32
CA SER A 241 8.85 3.61 21.34
C SER A 241 10.09 4.42 20.93
N ASN A 242 10.79 3.99 19.89
CA ASN A 242 12.03 4.59 19.42
C ASN A 242 11.88 5.30 18.06
N LEU A 243 10.65 5.39 17.53
CA LEU A 243 10.40 6.08 16.28
C LEU A 243 10.63 7.59 16.44
N ALA A 244 11.56 8.12 15.65
CA ALA A 244 11.69 9.56 15.44
C ALA A 244 10.73 9.99 14.33
N VAL A 245 9.70 10.78 14.66
CA VAL A 245 8.72 11.24 13.67
C VAL A 245 9.40 12.12 12.62
N ARG A 246 9.02 11.91 11.36
CA ARG A 246 9.46 12.70 10.21
C ARG A 246 8.23 13.22 9.47
N ARG A 247 8.40 14.39 8.86
CA ARG A 247 7.41 14.98 7.96
C ARG A 247 7.83 14.77 6.52
N ALA A 248 6.87 14.54 5.65
CA ALA A 248 7.13 14.51 4.22
C ALA A 248 7.51 15.91 3.72
N ALA A 249 8.22 15.96 2.59
CA ALA A 249 8.49 17.23 1.93
C ALA A 249 7.19 17.90 1.46
N ASN A 250 7.19 19.23 1.42
CA ASN A 250 6.08 20.03 0.92
C ASN A 250 5.95 19.89 -0.59
#